data_AF-A0AAV6B717-F1
#
_entry.id   AF-A0AAV6B717-F1
#
_cell.length_a   1.000
_cell.length_b   1.000
_cell.length_c   1.000
_cell.angle_alpha   90.00
_cell.angle_beta   90.00
_cell.angle_gamma   90.00
#
_symmetry.space_group_name_H-M   'P 1'
#
loop_
_entity.id
_entity.type
_entity.pdbx_description
1 polymer ?
#
loop_
_entity_poly.entity_id
_entity_poly.type
_entity_poly.pdbx_seq_one_letter_code
_entity_poly.pdbx_strand_id
1 'polypeptide(L)' 'MRDQLEGLVGQMVERGILFDEAVGEFEKRFIKRVLERTNGNQCRAAELLGIHRNTLSRKMTEYKLDHRRRKGR' A
#
# COMPACT_ATOMS: atom_id res chain seq x y z
N MET A 1 15.79 -0.26 11.04
CA MET A 1 14.36 -0.35 10.67
C MET A 1 13.46 0.09 11.83
N ARG A 2 13.68 -0.43 13.06
CA ARG A 2 12.92 -0.04 14.25
C ARG A 2 13.00 1.47 14.55
N ASP A 3 14.21 2.04 14.59
CA ASP A 3 14.42 3.47 14.88
C ASP A 3 13.83 4.40 13.81
N GLN A 4 13.85 3.98 12.54
CA GLN A 4 13.28 4.75 11.43
C GLN A 4 11.75 4.76 11.48
N LEU A 5 11.13 3.63 11.85
CA LEU A 5 9.69 3.54 12.02
C LEU A 5 9.22 4.35 13.23
N GLU A 6 9.96 4.27 14.34
CA GLU A 6 9.67 5.03 15.55
C GLU A 6 9.76 6.54 15.30
N GLY A 7 10.79 7.00 14.59
CA GLY A 7 10.91 8.41 14.19
C GLY A 7 9.80 8.87 13.24
N LEU A 8 9.35 8.02 12.32
CA LEU A 8 8.21 8.33 11.45
C LEU A 8 6.92 8.44 12.27
N VAL A 9 6.65 7.48 13.16
CA VAL A 9 5.46 7.49 14.02
C VAL A 9 5.45 8.73 14.91
N GLY A 10 6.59 9.10 15.51
CA GLY A 10 6.72 10.34 16.28
C GLY A 10 6.31 11.57 15.49
N GLN A 11 6.83 11.73 14.26
CA GLN A 11 6.47 12.85 13.38
C GLN A 11 4.99 12.85 12.98
N MET A 12 4.37 11.68 12.81
CA MET A 12 2.95 11.58 12.47
C MET A 12 2.07 12.04 13.64
N VAL A 13 2.42 11.63 14.86
CA VAL A 13 1.73 12.04 16.10
C VAL A 13 1.89 13.55 16.34
N GLU A 14 3.10 14.09 16.22
CA GLU A 14 3.38 15.52 16.39
C GLU A 14 2.61 16.39 15.40
N ARG A 15 2.36 15.88 14.19
CA ARG A 15 1.59 16.56 13.15
C ARG A 15 0.08 16.38 13.28
N GLY A 16 -0.38 15.63 14.29
CA GLY A 16 -1.80 15.38 14.52
C GLY A 16 -2.46 14.49 13.47
N ILE A 17 -1.69 13.63 12.79
CA ILE A 17 -2.25 12.66 11.84
C ILE A 17 -3.06 11.64 12.62
N LEU A 18 -4.32 11.43 12.23
CA LEU A 18 -5.18 10.47 12.89
C LEU A 18 -4.70 9.04 12.60
N PHE A 19 -4.94 8.14 13.55
CA PHE A 19 -4.55 6.74 13.41
C PHE A 19 -5.12 6.11 12.13
N ASP A 20 -6.38 6.39 11.80
CA ASP A 20 -7.04 5.85 10.60
C ASP A 20 -6.38 6.35 9.30
N GLU A 21 -6.01 7.63 9.25
CA GLU A 21 -5.26 8.22 8.13
C GLU A 21 -3.86 7.60 8.00
N ALA A 22 -3.18 7.39 9.12
CA ALA A 22 -1.87 6.76 9.16
C ALA A 22 -1.92 5.32 8.62
N VAL A 23 -2.91 4.54 9.07
CA VAL A 23 -3.13 3.17 8.61
C VAL A 23 -3.46 3.14 7.12
N GLY A 24 -4.36 4.01 6.66
CA GLY A 24 -4.74 4.11 5.25
C GLY A 24 -3.57 4.46 4.34
N GLU A 25 -2.75 5.44 4.72
CA GLU A 25 -1.55 5.81 3.94
C GLU A 25 -0.49 4.71 3.96
N PHE A 26 -0.27 4.06 5.10
CA PHE A 26 0.64 2.92 5.18
C PHE A 26 0.18 1.79 4.25
N GLU A 27 -1.09 1.39 4.36
CA GLU A 27 -1.65 0.28 3.59
C GLU A 27 -1.60 0.56 2.09
N LYS A 28 -1.99 1.76 1.66
CA LYS A 28 -1.89 2.21 0.27
C LYS A 28 -0.47 2.12 -0.27
N ARG A 29 0.52 2.63 0.48
CA ARG A 29 1.93 2.63 0.06
C ARG A 29 2.50 1.21 0.01
N PHE A 30 2.15 0.38 0.98
CA PHE A 30 2.60 -1.00 1.04
C PHE A 30 2.06 -1.83 -0.12
N ILE A 31 0.75 -1.77 -0.37
CA ILE A 31 0.10 -2.46 -1.49
C ILE A 31 0.70 -2.00 -2.83
N LYS A 32 0.86 -0.68 -3.02
CA LYS A 32 1.49 -0.13 -4.23
C LYS A 32 2.89 -0.71 -4.45
N ARG A 33 3.71 -0.77 -3.40
CA ARG A 33 5.08 -1.29 -3.49
C ARG A 33 5.12 -2.77 -3.88
N VAL A 34 4.17 -3.57 -3.35
CA VAL A 34 4.06 -4.98 -3.73
C VAL A 34 3.60 -5.13 -5.18
N LEU A 35 2.62 -4.34 -5.62
CA LEU A 35 2.17 -4.33 -7.02
C LEU A 35 3.29 -3.96 -8.00
N GLU A 36 4.12 -2.97 -7.66
CA GLU A 36 5.33 -2.63 -8.43
C GLU A 36 6.29 -3.82 -8.51
N ARG A 37 6.55 -4.48 -7.38
CA ARG A 37 7.44 -5.66 -7.31
C ARG A 37 6.92 -6.84 -8.13
N THR A 38 5.61 -7.00 -8.27
CA THR A 38 5.00 -8.06 -9.09
C THR A 38 4.68 -7.62 -10.51
N ASN A 39 5.12 -6.43 -10.92
CA ASN A 39 4.85 -5.83 -12.22
C ASN A 39 3.34 -5.77 -12.56
N GLY A 40 2.50 -5.62 -11.53
CA GLY A 40 1.04 -5.58 -11.66
C GLY A 40 0.31 -6.90 -11.62
N ASN A 41 1.02 -8.01 -11.41
CA ASN A 41 0.37 -9.28 -11.24
C ASN A 41 -0.36 -9.29 -9.88
N GLN A 42 -1.67 -9.12 -9.93
CA GLN A 42 -2.54 -9.07 -8.75
C GLN A 42 -2.57 -10.39 -7.98
N CYS A 43 -2.53 -11.54 -8.67
CA CYS A 43 -2.49 -12.84 -8.00
C CYS A 43 -1.21 -12.98 -7.17
N ARG A 44 -0.06 -12.71 -7.80
CA ARG A 44 1.23 -12.74 -7.11
C ARG A 44 1.36 -11.68 -6.02
N ALA A 45 0.75 -10.51 -6.21
CA ALA A 45 0.73 -9.47 -5.20
C ALA A 45 -0.12 -9.87 -3.99
N ALA A 46 -1.27 -10.51 -4.22
CA ALA A 46 -2.14 -11.02 -3.16
C ALA A 46 -1.43 -12.13 -2.34
N GLU A 47 -0.71 -13.03 -3.02
CA GLU A 47 0.14 -14.04 -2.38
C GLU A 47 1.24 -13.41 -1.50
N LEU A 48 1.96 -12.41 -2.02
CA LEU A 48 3.01 -11.72 -1.25
C LEU A 48 2.46 -10.90 -0.08
N LEU A 49 1.26 -10.35 -0.22
CA LEU A 49 0.57 -9.62 0.85
C LEU A 49 -0.09 -10.56 1.87
N GLY A 50 -0.23 -11.86 1.56
CA GLY A 50 -0.92 -12.82 2.41
C GLY A 50 -2.44 -12.56 2.51
N ILE A 51 -3.03 -11.93 1.49
CA ILE A 51 -4.46 -11.58 1.47
C ILE A 51 -5.16 -12.23 0.28
N HIS A 52 -6.48 -12.38 0.38
CA HIS A 52 -7.26 -12.86 -0.75
C HIS A 52 -7.26 -11.84 -1.90
N ARG A 53 -7.19 -12.32 -3.15
CA ARG A 53 -7.18 -11.46 -4.35
C ARG A 53 -8.38 -10.49 -4.40
N ASN A 54 -9.57 -10.92 -3.98
CA ASN A 54 -10.75 -10.05 -3.93
C ASN A 54 -10.55 -8.88 -2.95
N THR A 55 -9.90 -9.13 -1.81
CA THR A 55 -9.55 -8.08 -0.84
C THR A 55 -8.55 -7.10 -1.45
N LEU A 56 -7.51 -7.60 -2.11
CA LEU A 56 -6.56 -6.76 -2.85
C LEU A 56 -7.28 -5.91 -3.90
N SER A 57 -8.19 -6.50 -4.69
CA SER A 57 -8.94 -5.78 -5.71
C SER A 57 -9.78 -4.64 -5.11
N ARG A 58 -10.47 -4.89 -3.98
CA ARG A 58 -11.24 -3.85 -3.29
C ARG A 58 -10.34 -2.72 -2.80
N LYS A 59 -9.23 -3.05 -2.15
CA LYS A 59 -8.25 -2.07 -1.65
C LYS A 59 -7.59 -1.28 -2.79
N MET A 60 -7.33 -1.90 -3.94
CA MET A 60 -6.84 -1.21 -5.12
C MET A 60 -7.85 -0.17 -5.63
N THR A 61 -9.14 -0.51 -5.66
CA THR A 61 -10.20 0.43 -6.04
C THR A 61 -10.34 1.57 -5.03
N GLU A 62 -10.36 1.25 -3.74
CA GLU A 62 -10.47 2.20 -2.63
C GLU A 62 -9.34 3.24 -2.65
N TYR A 63 -8.10 2.78 -2.82
CA TYR A 63 -6.93 3.65 -2.88
C TYR A 63 -6.61 4.20 -4.27
N LYS A 64 -7.48 3.96 -5.26
CA LYS A 64 -7.30 4.36 -6.67
C LYS A 64 -5.93 3.94 -7.23
N LEU A 65 -5.45 2.76 -6.84
CA LEU A 65 -4.24 2.12 -7.35
C LEU A 65 -4.55 1.50 -8.72
N ASP A 66 -4.70 2.36 -9.73
CA ASP A 66 -4.91 1.94 -11.11
C ASP A 66 -3.62 1.33 -11.66
N HIS A 67 -3.62 0.00 -11.86
CA HIS A 67 -2.52 -0.72 -12.50
C HIS A 67 -2.80 -0.95 -13.99
N ARG A 68 -3.55 -0.08 -14.68
CA ARG A 68 -3.54 -0.08 -16.14
C ARG A 68 -2.09 0.09 -16.52
N ARG A 69 -1.53 -1.01 -17.06
CA ARG A 69 -0.24 -1.05 -17.73
C ARG A 69 -0.07 0.31 -18.39
N ARG A 70 1.05 1.01 -18.13
CA ARG A 70 1.58 1.94 -19.11
C ARG A 70 1.64 1.16 -20.42
N LYS A 71 0.56 1.22 -21.23
CA LYS A 71 0.57 0.76 -22.61
C LYS A 71 1.70 1.58 -23.22
N GLY A 72 2.64 0.86 -23.82
CA GLY A 72 3.86 1.41 -24.38
C GLY A 72 3.61 2.70 -25.15
N ARG A 73 4.54 3.63 -24.98
CA ARG A 73 4.89 4.55 -26.04
C ARG A 73 5.98 3.88 -26.87
#